data_AF-F0YNQ3-F1
#
_entry.id   AF-F0YNQ3-F1
#
_cell.length_a   1.000
_cell.length_b   1.000
_cell.length_c   1.000
_cell.angle_alpha   90.00
_cell.angle_beta   90.00
_cell.angle_gamma   90.00
#
_symmetry.space_group_name_H-M   'P 1'
#
loop_
_entity.id
_entity.type
_entity.pdbx_description
1 polymer ?
#
loop_
_entity_poly.entity_id
_entity_poly.type
_entity_poly.pdbx_seq_one_letter_code
_entity_poly.pdbx_strand_id
1 'polypeptide(L)'
;MMGSAVASLAEIAMPLFAAAASSSMASSEMLLLLLRSEIDALSHAFVGKMADEFATSQHRAKQDRKRARAEAAGAADDGEKVEMIVDVNDTVAKRIKACVLLEYSGLGVTKIMNALGMNAQNFKTAGWYEKYLEHGIGALFSDGRHKVAKQMTPNTKSLVEEKARKGMNAPDIVVQVAEQRRKSGDDREAPSVRTVRRTLVDFGASYSHKGEKHMVLTPWHARWRVQFAQEWLAKILRDPNLLKRKLFTDEKKFGLYDSRHGSWNTMIEWKKDNRALPHTKARGLYRAFCWAGVGYNMKTNLMWLDQGETLKKDRYIKILEEGLVPRLPEFYDAISDSCDVRNTRAITIEVIQDNDPKHWNDQTAALFRKHKLASVASKRCDAEGNFPDKAPGPGGHMQTQDTPKFPCYSPDINSPIECSWRECQRRVLARAGEIRSRDQHIKIVEEEWKNLEFERSDKWCGINHLVMRTPDCLKEVIEQDGFDTSYMKH
;
A
#
# COMPACT_ATOMS: atom_id res chain seq x y z
N MET A 1 -54.24 18.32 -15.16
CA MET A 1 -54.07 16.85 -15.24
C MET A 1 -53.66 16.20 -13.91
N MET A 2 -52.80 16.80 -13.06
CA MET A 2 -52.48 16.25 -11.72
C MET A 2 -53.71 16.06 -10.80
N GLY A 3 -54.73 16.93 -10.90
CA GLY A 3 -55.96 16.81 -10.11
C GLY A 3 -56.75 15.51 -10.33
N SER A 4 -56.61 14.86 -11.50
CA SER A 4 -57.33 13.61 -11.81
C SER A 4 -56.66 12.38 -11.17
N ALA A 5 -55.33 12.32 -11.15
CA ALA A 5 -54.61 11.19 -10.53
C ALA A 5 -54.65 11.25 -9.00
N VAL A 6 -54.58 12.46 -8.42
CA VAL A 6 -54.74 12.67 -6.97
C VAL A 6 -56.18 12.42 -6.52
N ALA A 7 -57.18 12.77 -7.35
CA ALA A 7 -58.58 12.42 -7.09
C ALA A 7 -58.80 10.89 -7.05
N SER A 8 -58.21 10.12 -7.99
CA SER A 8 -58.31 8.65 -7.94
C SER A 8 -57.60 8.02 -6.74
N LEU A 9 -56.48 8.58 -6.26
CA LEU A 9 -55.83 8.11 -5.04
C LEU A 9 -56.65 8.41 -3.79
N ALA A 10 -57.28 9.59 -3.73
CA ALA A 10 -58.20 9.95 -2.66
C ALA A 10 -59.48 9.08 -2.68
N GLU A 11 -60.02 8.74 -3.84
CA GLU A 11 -61.18 7.84 -3.98
C GLU A 11 -60.88 6.41 -3.52
N ILE A 12 -59.64 5.94 -3.65
CA ILE A 12 -59.24 4.59 -3.23
C ILE A 12 -58.82 4.57 -1.74
N ALA A 13 -58.08 5.59 -1.28
CA ALA A 13 -57.54 5.62 0.08
C ALA A 13 -58.59 6.01 1.13
N MET A 14 -59.54 6.91 0.80
CA MET A 14 -60.55 7.37 1.76
C MET A 14 -61.48 6.26 2.30
N PRO A 15 -61.95 5.30 1.48
CA PRO A 15 -62.71 4.15 1.98
C PRO A 15 -61.89 3.24 2.90
N LEU A 16 -60.60 3.06 2.63
CA LEU A 16 -59.68 2.28 3.48
C LEU A 16 -59.43 2.97 4.82
N PHE A 17 -59.26 4.30 4.84
CA PHE A 17 -59.16 5.08 6.08
C PHE A 17 -60.47 5.07 6.87
N ALA A 18 -61.63 5.11 6.21
CA ALA A 18 -62.94 5.01 6.87
C ALA A 18 -63.21 3.60 7.44
N ALA A 19 -62.81 2.54 6.73
CA ALA A 19 -62.88 1.15 7.19
C ALA A 19 -61.92 0.88 8.37
N ALA A 20 -60.73 1.48 8.34
CA ALA A 20 -59.75 1.44 9.42
C ALA A 20 -60.26 2.15 10.69
N ALA A 21 -60.88 3.33 10.54
CA ALA A 21 -61.40 4.12 11.65
C ALA A 21 -62.66 3.51 12.31
N SER A 22 -63.36 2.60 11.61
CA SER A 22 -64.56 1.92 12.10
C SER A 22 -64.29 0.54 12.72
N SER A 23 -63.07 0.02 12.58
CA SER A 23 -62.64 -1.26 13.17
C SER A 23 -62.11 -1.03 14.59
N SER A 24 -62.90 -1.36 15.61
CA SER A 24 -62.50 -1.23 17.02
C SER A 24 -61.48 -2.27 17.51
N MET A 25 -60.99 -3.16 16.63
CA MET A 25 -60.19 -4.33 17.00
C MET A 25 -58.80 -4.43 16.33
N ALA A 26 -58.42 -3.51 15.45
CA ALA A 26 -57.08 -3.51 14.87
C ALA A 26 -56.11 -2.69 15.75
N SER A 27 -55.06 -3.33 16.28
CA SER A 27 -53.99 -2.58 16.97
C SER A 27 -53.37 -1.57 15.99
N SER A 28 -52.98 -0.40 16.49
CA SER A 28 -52.40 0.66 15.66
C SER A 28 -51.17 0.18 14.86
N GLU A 29 -50.48 -0.86 15.31
CA GLU A 29 -49.37 -1.51 14.60
C GLU A 29 -49.81 -2.34 13.38
N MET A 30 -50.93 -3.06 13.47
CA MET A 30 -51.45 -3.87 12.37
C MET A 30 -52.01 -2.98 11.25
N LEU A 31 -52.62 -1.85 11.62
CA LEU A 31 -53.02 -0.79 10.70
C LEU A 31 -51.82 -0.15 10.00
N LEU A 32 -50.73 0.12 10.74
CA LEU A 32 -49.49 0.63 10.14
C LEU A 32 -48.83 -0.38 9.19
N LEU A 33 -48.91 -1.69 9.46
CA LEU A 33 -48.38 -2.74 8.59
C LEU A 33 -49.18 -2.90 7.29
N LEU A 34 -50.52 -2.87 7.37
CA LEU A 34 -51.39 -2.92 6.19
C LEU A 34 -51.30 -1.64 5.36
N LEU A 35 -51.32 -0.47 6.00
CA LEU A 35 -51.04 0.81 5.33
C LEU A 35 -49.66 0.80 4.70
N ARG A 36 -48.64 0.22 5.35
CA ARG A 36 -47.29 0.16 4.78
C ARG A 36 -47.23 -0.67 3.50
N SER A 37 -47.85 -1.85 3.42
CA SER A 37 -47.77 -2.67 2.21
C SER A 37 -48.56 -2.08 1.04
N GLU A 38 -49.75 -1.51 1.30
CA GLU A 38 -50.56 -0.86 0.26
C GLU A 38 -50.00 0.50 -0.14
N ILE A 39 -49.49 1.30 0.80
CA ILE A 39 -48.76 2.54 0.48
C ILE A 39 -47.48 2.20 -0.26
N ASP A 40 -46.77 1.11 0.07
CA ASP A 40 -45.58 0.71 -0.70
C ASP A 40 -45.97 0.32 -2.14
N ALA A 41 -47.05 -0.43 -2.35
CA ALA A 41 -47.54 -0.81 -3.68
C ALA A 41 -48.04 0.40 -4.49
N LEU A 42 -48.87 1.25 -3.89
CA LEU A 42 -49.40 2.47 -4.51
C LEU A 42 -48.29 3.51 -4.72
N SER A 43 -47.36 3.65 -3.78
CA SER A 43 -46.19 4.52 -3.96
C SER A 43 -45.28 3.98 -5.05
N HIS A 44 -45.08 2.67 -5.18
CA HIS A 44 -44.27 2.13 -6.29
C HIS A 44 -44.93 2.38 -7.64
N ALA A 45 -46.24 2.12 -7.78
CA ALA A 45 -46.97 2.38 -9.01
C ALA A 45 -47.05 3.89 -9.35
N PHE A 46 -47.28 4.73 -8.34
CA PHE A 46 -47.38 6.17 -8.49
C PHE A 46 -46.01 6.82 -8.74
N VAL A 47 -44.96 6.43 -8.00
CA VAL A 47 -43.59 6.89 -8.22
C VAL A 47 -43.08 6.44 -9.58
N GLY A 48 -43.41 5.22 -10.03
CA GLY A 48 -43.10 4.75 -11.38
C GLY A 48 -43.73 5.63 -12.46
N LYS A 49 -45.05 5.84 -12.38
CA LYS A 49 -45.78 6.69 -13.33
C LYS A 49 -45.31 8.15 -13.32
N MET A 50 -45.04 8.70 -12.14
CA MET A 50 -44.51 10.06 -12.00
C MET A 50 -43.06 10.18 -12.50
N ALA A 51 -42.23 9.15 -12.32
CA ALA A 51 -40.88 9.11 -12.86
C ALA A 51 -40.90 9.05 -14.39
N ASP A 52 -41.82 8.28 -14.98
CA ASP A 52 -42.01 8.21 -16.44
C ASP A 52 -42.48 9.56 -17.03
N GLU A 53 -43.43 10.22 -16.36
CA GLU A 53 -43.91 11.55 -16.77
C GLU A 53 -42.82 12.62 -16.63
N PHE A 54 -42.02 12.56 -15.55
CA PHE A 54 -40.88 13.47 -15.36
C PHE A 54 -39.75 13.21 -16.35
N ALA A 55 -39.43 11.94 -16.64
CA ALA A 55 -38.47 11.54 -17.67
C ALA A 55 -38.90 12.08 -19.05
N THR A 56 -40.19 11.95 -19.37
CA THR A 56 -40.79 12.48 -20.60
C THR A 56 -40.68 14.00 -20.68
N SER A 57 -40.94 14.71 -19.58
CA SER A 57 -40.80 16.17 -19.50
C SER A 57 -39.34 16.63 -19.67
N GLN A 58 -38.39 16.00 -19.00
CA GLN A 58 -36.95 16.28 -19.14
C GLN A 58 -36.44 15.97 -20.55
N HIS A 59 -36.93 14.89 -21.17
CA HIS A 59 -36.60 14.56 -22.55
C HIS A 59 -37.07 15.66 -23.51
N ARG A 60 -38.32 16.14 -23.37
CA ARG A 60 -38.84 17.26 -24.17
C ARG A 60 -37.99 18.52 -24.00
N ALA A 61 -37.71 18.91 -22.76
CA ALA A 61 -36.87 20.08 -22.49
C ALA A 61 -35.44 19.96 -23.06
N LYS A 62 -34.88 18.74 -23.08
CA LYS A 62 -33.56 18.46 -23.68
C LYS A 62 -33.62 18.50 -25.21
N GLN A 63 -34.68 17.97 -25.83
CA GLN A 63 -34.91 18.07 -27.26
C GLN A 63 -35.12 19.53 -27.69
N ASP A 64 -35.89 20.31 -26.95
CA ASP A 64 -36.09 21.74 -27.22
C ASP A 64 -34.77 22.52 -27.15
N ARG A 65 -33.91 22.21 -26.18
CA ARG A 65 -32.56 22.81 -26.09
C ARG A 65 -31.63 22.36 -27.23
N LYS A 66 -31.71 21.09 -27.65
CA LYS A 66 -30.93 20.56 -28.78
C LYS A 66 -31.38 21.20 -30.09
N ARG A 67 -32.69 21.33 -30.28
CA ARG A 67 -33.32 22.00 -31.43
C ARG A 67 -32.97 23.48 -31.48
N ALA A 68 -33.08 24.21 -30.37
CA ALA A 68 -32.65 25.60 -30.29
C ALA A 68 -31.15 25.78 -30.60
N ARG A 69 -30.29 24.83 -30.21
CA ARG A 69 -28.86 24.83 -30.59
C ARG A 69 -28.62 24.48 -32.05
N ALA A 70 -29.37 23.53 -32.61
CA ALA A 70 -29.25 23.13 -34.01
C ALA A 70 -29.75 24.23 -34.95
N GLU A 71 -30.87 24.88 -34.61
CA GLU A 71 -31.40 26.06 -35.30
C GLU A 71 -30.41 27.24 -35.25
N ALA A 72 -29.77 27.47 -34.09
CA ALA A 72 -28.70 28.47 -33.97
C ALA A 72 -27.42 28.12 -34.76
N ALA A 73 -27.22 26.85 -35.10
CA ALA A 73 -26.03 26.34 -35.80
C ALA A 73 -26.29 26.00 -37.28
N GLY A 74 -27.51 26.17 -37.79
CA GLY A 74 -27.88 25.87 -39.18
C GLY A 74 -27.83 24.38 -39.56
N ALA A 75 -27.90 23.46 -38.59
CA ALA A 75 -27.80 22.03 -38.82
C ALA A 75 -29.16 21.32 -38.79
N ALA A 76 -29.40 20.40 -39.72
CA ALA A 76 -30.59 19.54 -39.73
C ALA A 76 -30.51 18.48 -38.61
N ASP A 77 -31.61 18.26 -37.90
CA ASP A 77 -31.70 17.34 -36.75
C ASP A 77 -32.10 15.93 -37.22
N ASP A 78 -31.16 14.98 -37.12
CA ASP A 78 -31.43 13.56 -37.32
C ASP A 78 -32.03 12.98 -36.02
N GLY A 79 -33.33 12.73 -36.06
CA GLY A 79 -34.14 12.31 -34.92
C GLY A 79 -33.87 10.87 -34.50
N GLU A 80 -33.02 10.67 -33.49
CA GLU A 80 -32.85 9.39 -32.80
C GLU A 80 -33.74 9.34 -31.55
N LYS A 81 -34.64 8.35 -31.47
CA LYS A 81 -35.44 8.05 -30.27
C LYS A 81 -34.56 7.31 -29.27
N VAL A 82 -34.29 7.93 -28.12
CA VAL A 82 -33.61 7.28 -26.99
C VAL A 82 -34.64 7.09 -25.87
N GLU A 83 -34.96 5.84 -25.55
CA GLU A 83 -35.68 5.52 -24.31
C GLU A 83 -34.74 5.78 -23.12
N MET A 84 -35.15 6.67 -22.22
CA MET A 84 -34.38 7.06 -21.05
C MET A 84 -35.05 6.48 -19.80
N ILE A 85 -34.49 5.40 -19.27
CA ILE A 85 -34.89 4.82 -17.99
C ILE A 85 -34.33 5.71 -16.88
N VAL A 86 -35.19 6.34 -16.08
CA VAL A 86 -34.78 7.11 -14.90
C VAL A 86 -34.77 6.18 -13.70
N ASP A 87 -33.58 5.76 -13.29
CA ASP A 87 -33.39 4.97 -12.09
C ASP A 87 -33.54 5.87 -10.85
N VAL A 88 -34.66 5.73 -10.12
CA VAL A 88 -34.93 6.51 -8.91
C VAL A 88 -34.18 5.88 -7.75
N ASN A 89 -33.11 6.52 -7.29
CA ASN A 89 -32.36 6.10 -6.11
C ASN A 89 -33.31 5.94 -4.90
N ASP A 90 -33.13 4.86 -4.14
CA ASP A 90 -33.88 4.51 -2.91
C ASP A 90 -34.11 5.70 -1.96
N THR A 91 -33.16 6.64 -1.89
CA THR A 91 -33.34 7.81 -1.01
C THR A 91 -34.35 8.83 -1.55
N VAL A 92 -34.42 9.02 -2.86
CA VAL A 92 -35.47 9.86 -3.48
C VAL A 92 -36.83 9.20 -3.29
N ALA A 93 -36.92 7.88 -3.47
CA ALA A 93 -38.15 7.13 -3.21
C ALA A 93 -38.61 7.30 -1.76
N LYS A 94 -37.68 7.19 -0.79
CA LYS A 94 -37.98 7.43 0.63
C LYS A 94 -38.41 8.86 0.93
N ARG A 95 -37.82 9.88 0.29
CA ARG A 95 -38.26 11.29 0.44
C ARG A 95 -39.68 11.51 -0.08
N ILE A 96 -40.00 10.93 -1.23
CA ILE A 96 -41.35 11.02 -1.80
C ILE A 96 -42.35 10.35 -0.86
N LYS A 97 -42.06 9.11 -0.43
CA LYS A 97 -42.88 8.40 0.57
C LYS A 97 -43.07 9.22 1.84
N ALA A 98 -42.01 9.85 2.34
CA ALA A 98 -42.07 10.69 3.53
C ALA A 98 -43.00 11.90 3.37
N CYS A 99 -42.90 12.63 2.25
CA CYS A 99 -43.72 13.82 2.01
C CYS A 99 -45.19 13.44 1.83
N VAL A 100 -45.48 12.36 1.11
CA VAL A 100 -46.84 11.85 0.95
C VAL A 100 -47.40 11.39 2.30
N LEU A 101 -46.63 10.65 3.09
CA LEU A 101 -47.07 10.23 4.42
C LEU A 101 -47.32 11.44 5.33
N LEU A 102 -46.50 12.48 5.27
CA LEU A 102 -46.70 13.70 6.06
C LEU A 102 -48.01 14.41 5.70
N GLU A 103 -48.32 14.49 4.41
CA GLU A 103 -49.52 15.14 3.90
C GLU A 103 -50.80 14.41 4.33
N TYR A 104 -50.80 13.07 4.26
CA TYR A 104 -52.05 12.30 4.33
C TYR A 104 -52.25 11.51 5.63
N SER A 105 -51.20 11.23 6.41
CA SER A 105 -51.33 10.35 7.58
C SER A 105 -51.57 11.08 8.91
N GLY A 106 -51.33 12.40 8.97
CA GLY A 106 -51.33 13.16 10.23
C GLY A 106 -50.24 12.75 11.22
N LEU A 107 -49.33 11.84 10.84
CA LEU A 107 -48.22 11.40 11.69
C LEU A 107 -47.11 12.46 11.73
N GLY A 108 -46.53 12.67 12.91
CA GLY A 108 -45.40 13.58 13.06
C GLY A 108 -44.15 13.09 12.31
N VAL A 109 -43.36 14.04 11.77
CA VAL A 109 -42.12 13.81 11.01
C VAL A 109 -41.22 12.74 11.61
N THR A 110 -41.03 12.75 12.93
CA THR A 110 -40.14 11.78 13.61
C THR A 110 -40.61 10.32 13.43
N LYS A 111 -41.92 10.06 13.51
CA LYS A 111 -42.46 8.69 13.37
C LYS A 111 -42.31 8.18 11.93
N ILE A 112 -42.62 9.03 10.95
CA ILE A 112 -42.50 8.71 9.52
C ILE A 112 -41.04 8.44 9.15
N MET A 113 -40.12 9.30 9.62
CA MET A 113 -38.69 9.17 9.34
C MET A 113 -38.11 7.88 9.93
N ASN A 114 -38.47 7.54 11.17
CA ASN A 114 -38.06 6.28 11.79
C ASN A 114 -38.58 5.06 11.00
N ALA A 115 -39.83 5.08 10.54
CA ALA A 115 -40.41 3.99 9.76
C ALA A 115 -39.71 3.80 8.40
N LEU A 116 -39.23 4.89 7.80
CA LEU A 116 -38.51 4.88 6.51
C LEU A 116 -36.99 4.68 6.66
N GLY A 117 -36.47 4.56 7.88
CA GLY A 117 -35.04 4.48 8.15
C GLY A 117 -34.28 5.75 7.78
N MET A 118 -34.93 6.92 7.90
CA MET A 118 -34.35 8.23 7.60
C MET A 118 -34.12 9.03 8.89
N ASN A 119 -33.11 9.92 8.88
CA ASN A 119 -32.88 10.83 9.99
C ASN A 119 -33.84 12.03 9.92
N ALA A 120 -34.70 12.18 10.93
CA ALA A 120 -35.71 13.23 10.96
C ALA A 120 -35.14 14.66 10.96
N GLN A 121 -34.00 14.87 11.62
CA GLN A 121 -33.36 16.18 11.67
C GLN A 121 -32.80 16.59 10.30
N ASN A 122 -32.20 15.64 9.58
CA ASN A 122 -31.71 15.88 8.21
C ASN A 122 -32.86 16.24 7.27
N PHE A 123 -33.99 15.54 7.39
CA PHE A 123 -35.16 15.80 6.57
C PHE A 123 -35.73 17.21 6.80
N LYS A 124 -35.87 17.62 8.07
CA LYS A 124 -36.31 18.98 8.45
C LYS A 124 -35.32 20.06 8.00
N THR A 125 -34.04 19.88 8.28
CA THR A 125 -33.01 20.89 8.00
C THR A 125 -32.86 21.15 6.49
N ALA A 126 -33.10 20.14 5.66
CA ALA A 126 -33.07 20.29 4.21
C ALA A 126 -34.33 20.93 3.61
N GLY A 127 -35.38 21.13 4.42
CA GLY A 127 -36.65 21.73 4.01
C GLY A 127 -37.38 20.92 2.95
N TRP A 128 -37.31 19.58 3.00
CA TRP A 128 -37.82 18.74 1.92
C TRP A 128 -39.34 18.77 1.80
N TYR A 129 -40.05 18.83 2.92
CA TYR A 129 -41.50 18.86 2.91
C TYR A 129 -42.03 20.21 2.43
N GLU A 130 -41.41 21.30 2.87
CA GLU A 130 -41.71 22.65 2.40
C GLU A 130 -41.47 22.78 0.89
N LYS A 131 -40.35 22.26 0.39
CA LYS A 131 -40.08 22.20 -1.07
C LYS A 131 -41.09 21.34 -1.83
N TYR A 132 -41.54 20.24 -1.24
CA TYR A 132 -42.58 19.41 -1.82
C TYR A 132 -43.91 20.15 -1.92
N LEU A 133 -44.29 20.91 -0.90
CA LEU A 133 -45.50 21.74 -0.92
C LEU A 133 -45.41 22.87 -1.96
N GLU A 134 -44.25 23.53 -2.07
CA GLU A 134 -44.04 24.67 -2.96
C GLU A 134 -43.90 24.27 -4.44
N HIS A 135 -43.29 23.12 -4.71
CA HIS A 135 -42.80 22.77 -6.06
C HIS A 135 -43.16 21.34 -6.49
N GLY A 136 -43.93 20.62 -5.67
CA GLY A 136 -44.35 19.25 -5.92
C GLY A 136 -43.20 18.25 -5.90
N ILE A 137 -43.48 17.05 -6.42
CA ILE A 137 -42.54 15.92 -6.43
C ILE A 137 -41.26 16.25 -7.22
N GLY A 138 -41.35 17.12 -8.24
CA GLY A 138 -40.20 17.58 -9.04
C GLY A 138 -39.05 18.12 -8.19
N ALA A 139 -39.35 18.83 -7.09
CA ALA A 139 -38.33 19.38 -6.18
C ALA A 139 -37.66 18.33 -5.29
N LEU A 140 -38.19 17.11 -5.25
CA LEU A 140 -37.58 15.98 -4.55
C LEU A 140 -36.60 15.21 -5.44
N PHE A 141 -36.70 15.36 -6.77
CA PHE A 141 -35.78 14.78 -7.76
C PHE A 141 -34.59 15.68 -8.06
N SER A 142 -34.80 17.00 -8.08
CA SER A 142 -33.68 17.92 -8.06
C SER A 142 -33.10 17.90 -6.66
N ASP A 143 -31.90 17.33 -6.50
CA ASP A 143 -30.99 17.80 -5.48
C ASP A 143 -31.02 19.33 -5.59
N GLY A 144 -31.73 20.03 -4.69
CA GLY A 144 -31.89 21.50 -4.67
C GLY A 144 -30.57 22.20 -4.35
N ARG A 145 -29.51 21.74 -5.00
CA ARG A 145 -28.11 22.01 -4.82
C ARG A 145 -27.67 22.70 -6.10
N HIS A 146 -27.78 24.03 -6.11
CA HIS A 146 -26.71 24.84 -6.69
C HIS A 146 -25.39 24.16 -6.31
N LYS A 147 -24.68 23.56 -7.29
CA LYS A 147 -23.38 22.88 -7.17
C LYS A 147 -22.86 22.90 -5.72
N VAL A 148 -23.39 22.00 -4.87
CA VAL A 148 -22.98 22.04 -3.45
C VAL A 148 -21.48 21.89 -3.46
N ALA A 149 -20.81 22.84 -2.80
CA ALA A 149 -19.37 22.91 -2.78
C ALA A 149 -18.85 21.51 -2.50
N LYS A 150 -17.88 21.04 -3.31
CA LYS A 150 -17.20 19.74 -3.18
C LYS A 150 -16.45 19.58 -1.83
N GLN A 151 -16.73 20.44 -0.86
CA GLN A 151 -16.14 20.47 0.45
C GLN A 151 -16.74 19.36 1.31
N MET A 152 -15.86 18.60 1.95
CA MET A 152 -16.24 17.61 2.94
C MET A 152 -16.86 18.31 4.15
N THR A 153 -17.97 17.78 4.64
CA THR A 153 -18.57 18.30 5.89
C THR A 153 -17.64 18.10 7.07
N PRO A 154 -17.80 18.88 8.17
CA PRO A 154 -17.11 18.65 9.42
C PRO A 154 -17.20 17.18 9.88
N ASN A 155 -18.39 16.57 9.83
CA ASN A 155 -18.56 15.15 10.19
C ASN A 155 -17.79 14.19 9.26
N THR A 156 -17.77 14.48 7.95
CA THR A 156 -16.97 13.68 7.00
C THR A 156 -15.48 13.84 7.29
N LYS A 157 -15.02 15.06 7.60
CA LYS A 157 -13.63 15.34 7.98
C LYS A 157 -13.23 14.59 9.25
N SER A 158 -14.05 14.63 10.30
CA SER A 158 -13.81 13.89 11.54
C SER A 158 -13.76 12.38 11.32
N LEU A 159 -14.65 11.84 10.48
CA LEU A 159 -14.61 10.41 10.13
C LEU A 159 -13.34 10.05 9.36
N VAL A 160 -12.96 10.86 8.37
CA VAL A 160 -11.72 10.66 7.60
C VAL A 160 -10.51 10.66 8.54
N GLU A 161 -10.46 11.59 9.49
CA GLU A 161 -9.40 11.68 10.50
C GLU A 161 -9.39 10.45 11.43
N GLU A 162 -10.55 10.04 11.95
CA GLU A 162 -10.67 8.86 12.82
C GLU A 162 -10.18 7.58 12.13
N LYS A 163 -10.60 7.36 10.88
CA LYS A 163 -10.20 6.18 10.10
C LYS A 163 -8.72 6.23 9.73
N ALA A 164 -8.17 7.41 9.47
CA ALA A 164 -6.74 7.59 9.21
C ALA A 164 -5.89 7.30 10.46
N ARG A 165 -6.32 7.72 11.65
CA ARG A 165 -5.66 7.36 12.92
C ARG A 165 -5.63 5.84 13.16
N LYS A 166 -6.57 5.10 12.58
CA LYS A 166 -6.62 3.63 12.58
C LYS A 166 -5.76 2.98 11.48
N GLY A 167 -4.93 3.74 10.76
CA GLY A 167 -4.03 3.25 9.71
C GLY A 167 -4.71 2.90 8.38
N MET A 168 -5.97 3.29 8.19
CA MET A 168 -6.72 2.98 6.97
C MET A 168 -6.22 3.82 5.78
N ASN A 169 -6.09 3.21 4.61
CA ASN A 169 -5.66 3.93 3.40
C ASN A 169 -6.81 4.77 2.79
N ALA A 170 -6.48 5.74 1.94
CA ALA A 170 -7.48 6.66 1.38
C ALA A 170 -8.62 5.98 0.58
N PRO A 171 -8.36 4.99 -0.29
CA PRO A 171 -9.44 4.21 -0.93
C PRO A 171 -10.43 3.59 0.08
N ASP A 172 -9.92 2.92 1.11
CA ASP A 172 -10.77 2.25 2.11
C ASP A 172 -11.57 3.26 2.93
N ILE A 173 -10.97 4.42 3.25
CA ILE A 173 -11.67 5.54 3.90
C ILE A 173 -12.83 6.03 3.02
N VAL A 174 -12.66 6.14 1.69
CA VAL A 174 -13.75 6.55 0.78
C VAL A 174 -14.92 5.56 0.83
N VAL A 175 -14.64 4.25 0.85
CA VAL A 175 -15.67 3.22 0.97
C VAL A 175 -16.42 3.34 2.29
N GLN A 176 -15.71 3.53 3.41
CA GLN A 176 -16.31 3.72 4.73
C GLN A 176 -17.18 4.99 4.81
N VAL A 177 -16.72 6.09 4.20
CA VAL A 177 -17.51 7.32 4.11
C VAL A 177 -18.78 7.09 3.30
N ALA A 178 -18.69 6.40 2.16
CA ALA A 178 -19.85 6.08 1.33
C ALA A 178 -20.88 5.23 2.09
N GLU A 179 -20.41 4.22 2.83
CA GLU A 179 -21.27 3.35 3.63
C GLU A 179 -21.96 4.09 4.78
N GLN A 180 -21.22 4.92 5.52
CA GLN A 180 -21.81 5.73 6.60
C GLN A 180 -22.87 6.69 6.06
N ARG A 181 -22.62 7.30 4.90
CA ARG A 181 -23.58 8.19 4.26
C ARG A 181 -24.87 7.48 3.88
N ARG A 182 -24.76 6.30 3.26
CA ARG A 182 -25.91 5.43 2.95
C ARG A 182 -26.71 5.10 4.21
N LYS A 183 -26.06 4.75 5.32
CA LYS A 183 -26.71 4.44 6.60
C LYS A 183 -27.41 5.66 7.22
N SER A 184 -26.85 6.86 7.05
CA SER A 184 -27.40 8.10 7.61
C SER A 184 -28.46 8.79 6.73
N GLY A 185 -28.72 8.28 5.52
CA GLY A 185 -29.55 8.95 4.52
C GLY A 185 -28.93 10.26 3.98
N ASP A 186 -27.60 10.33 3.95
CA ASP A 186 -26.85 11.46 3.39
C ASP A 186 -26.52 11.20 1.91
N ASP A 187 -27.26 11.85 1.01
CA ASP A 187 -27.15 11.62 -0.43
C ASP A 187 -25.96 12.32 -1.10
N ARG A 188 -25.04 12.89 -0.32
CA ARG A 188 -23.83 13.46 -0.90
C ARG A 188 -22.93 12.35 -1.43
N GLU A 189 -22.46 12.50 -2.67
CA GLU A 189 -21.42 11.64 -3.25
C GLU A 189 -20.19 11.55 -2.32
N ALA A 190 -19.74 10.33 -2.04
CA ALA A 190 -18.53 10.10 -1.27
C ALA A 190 -17.36 10.94 -1.83
N PRO A 191 -16.51 11.51 -0.97
CA PRO A 191 -15.40 12.31 -1.44
C PRO A 191 -14.49 11.47 -2.33
N SER A 192 -13.95 12.06 -3.39
CA SER A 192 -12.96 11.36 -4.22
C SER A 192 -11.74 10.96 -3.38
N VAL A 193 -11.04 9.91 -3.80
CA VAL A 193 -9.76 9.51 -3.18
C VAL A 193 -8.79 10.69 -3.09
N ARG A 194 -8.77 11.55 -4.12
CA ARG A 194 -7.93 12.76 -4.13
C ARG A 194 -8.33 13.77 -3.05
N THR A 195 -9.62 13.92 -2.77
CA THR A 195 -10.15 14.81 -1.72
C THR A 195 -9.79 14.30 -0.33
N VAL A 196 -9.97 12.99 -0.09
CA VAL A 196 -9.53 12.35 1.16
C VAL A 196 -8.02 12.53 1.34
N ARG A 197 -7.24 12.34 0.26
CA ARG A 197 -5.80 12.61 0.26
C ARG A 197 -5.42 14.03 0.65
N ARG A 198 -6.05 15.03 0.04
CA ARG A 198 -5.78 16.41 0.43
C ARG A 198 -6.09 16.65 1.91
N THR A 199 -7.20 16.12 2.40
CA THR A 199 -7.62 16.32 3.79
C THR A 199 -6.66 15.65 4.79
N LEU A 200 -6.16 14.44 4.49
CA LEU A 200 -5.17 13.81 5.37
C LEU A 200 -3.85 14.61 5.38
N VAL A 201 -3.43 15.20 4.26
CA VAL A 201 -2.29 16.13 4.25
C VAL A 201 -2.56 17.37 5.10
N ASP A 202 -3.77 17.94 5.02
CA ASP A 202 -4.17 19.09 5.84
C ASP A 202 -4.16 18.75 7.35
N PHE A 203 -4.37 17.47 7.71
CA PHE A 203 -4.24 16.96 9.08
C PHE A 203 -2.80 16.59 9.48
N GLY A 204 -1.80 16.89 8.65
CA GLY A 204 -0.40 16.57 8.91
C GLY A 204 -0.03 15.11 8.65
N ALA A 205 -0.92 14.29 8.06
CA ALA A 205 -0.56 12.95 7.65
C ALA A 205 0.33 13.00 6.41
N SER A 206 1.59 12.59 6.57
CA SER A 206 2.48 12.31 5.46
C SER A 206 2.02 11.05 4.74
N TYR A 207 1.58 11.18 3.48
CA TYR A 207 1.38 10.02 2.61
C TYR A 207 2.72 9.39 2.27
N SER A 208 3.17 8.41 3.06
CA SER A 208 4.06 7.40 2.50
C SER A 208 3.24 6.60 1.50
N HIS A 209 3.36 6.95 0.21
CA HIS A 209 2.56 6.38 -0.86
C HIS A 209 2.85 4.89 -1.14
N LYS A 210 3.73 4.30 -0.34
CA LYS A 210 4.07 2.91 -0.29
C LYS A 210 3.80 2.51 1.16
N GLY A 211 2.85 1.61 1.41
CA GLY A 211 2.97 0.82 2.63
C GLY A 211 4.43 0.36 2.68
N GLU A 212 5.14 0.69 3.76
CA GLU A 212 6.52 0.23 3.92
C GLU A 212 6.46 -1.27 3.63
N LYS A 213 7.15 -1.70 2.58
CA LYS A 213 7.13 -3.11 2.22
C LYS A 213 7.88 -3.79 3.33
N HIS A 214 7.14 -4.30 4.31
CA HIS A 214 7.73 -5.07 5.36
C HIS A 214 8.37 -6.30 4.72
N MET A 215 9.68 -6.49 4.95
CA MET A 215 10.37 -7.65 4.40
C MET A 215 10.05 -8.89 5.24
N VAL A 216 9.75 -8.67 6.52
CA VAL A 216 9.24 -9.69 7.44
C VAL A 216 7.82 -10.08 7.04
N LEU A 217 7.70 -11.24 6.38
CA LEU A 217 6.43 -11.71 5.80
C LEU A 217 5.48 -12.36 6.81
N THR A 218 6.03 -12.91 7.90
CA THR A 218 5.27 -13.71 8.87
C THR A 218 5.79 -13.48 10.29
N PRO A 219 4.97 -13.68 11.34
CA PRO A 219 5.43 -13.63 12.74
C PRO A 219 6.57 -14.61 13.05
N TRP A 220 6.67 -15.68 12.27
CA TRP A 220 7.74 -16.66 12.40
C TRP A 220 9.10 -16.09 11.97
N HIS A 221 9.14 -15.34 10.86
CA HIS A 221 10.36 -14.63 10.44
C HIS A 221 10.83 -13.63 11.51
N ALA A 222 9.88 -12.93 12.14
CA ALA A 222 10.16 -12.00 13.22
C ALA A 222 10.82 -12.71 14.42
N ARG A 223 10.25 -13.82 14.90
CA ARG A 223 10.83 -14.61 16.00
C ARG A 223 12.24 -15.10 15.69
N TRP A 224 12.49 -15.56 14.46
CA TRP A 224 13.81 -15.98 14.01
C TRP A 224 14.83 -14.86 14.04
N ARG A 225 14.43 -13.68 13.55
CA ARG A 225 15.27 -12.48 13.59
C ARG A 225 15.59 -12.09 15.03
N VAL A 226 14.62 -12.12 15.94
CA VAL A 226 14.85 -11.87 17.39
C VAL A 226 15.83 -12.87 17.98
N GLN A 227 15.62 -14.17 17.78
CA GLN A 227 16.52 -15.19 18.31
C GLN A 227 17.94 -15.03 17.77
N PHE A 228 18.08 -14.87 16.45
CA PHE A 228 19.39 -14.63 15.83
C PHE A 228 20.05 -13.37 16.42
N ALA A 229 19.31 -12.27 16.54
CA ALA A 229 19.82 -11.03 17.09
C ALA A 229 20.27 -11.18 18.55
N GLN A 230 19.49 -11.87 19.39
CA GLN A 230 19.85 -12.14 20.79
C GLN A 230 21.11 -13.00 20.90
N GLU A 231 21.16 -14.14 20.19
CA GLU A 231 22.31 -15.04 20.22
C GLU A 231 23.57 -14.39 19.67
N TRP A 232 23.46 -13.67 18.55
CA TRP A 232 24.60 -13.06 17.90
C TRP A 232 25.11 -11.84 18.67
N LEU A 233 24.21 -11.00 19.22
CA LEU A 233 24.58 -9.91 20.11
C LEU A 233 25.29 -10.44 21.37
N ALA A 234 24.79 -11.52 21.97
CA ALA A 234 25.46 -12.15 23.11
C ALA A 234 26.87 -12.65 22.76
N LYS A 235 27.07 -13.20 21.55
CA LYS A 235 28.40 -13.59 21.07
C LYS A 235 29.33 -12.39 20.87
N ILE A 236 28.84 -11.30 20.28
CA ILE A 236 29.61 -10.07 20.06
C ILE A 236 29.99 -9.43 21.41
N LEU A 237 29.10 -9.43 22.39
CA LEU A 237 29.39 -8.91 23.73
C LEU A 237 30.45 -9.74 24.47
N ARG A 238 30.49 -11.06 24.24
CA ARG A 238 31.51 -11.95 24.81
C ARG A 238 32.88 -11.81 24.12
N ASP A 239 32.87 -11.52 22.82
CA ASP A 239 34.08 -11.33 22.03
C ASP A 239 33.97 -10.04 21.18
N PRO A 240 34.51 -8.92 21.68
CA PRO A 240 34.48 -7.63 20.96
C PRO A 240 35.18 -7.66 19.60
N ASN A 241 36.08 -8.60 19.36
CA ASN A 241 36.79 -8.75 18.07
C ASN A 241 36.04 -9.65 17.08
N LEU A 242 34.91 -10.25 17.48
CA LEU A 242 34.13 -11.15 16.64
C LEU A 242 33.72 -10.51 15.31
N LEU A 243 33.33 -9.23 15.33
CA LEU A 243 32.90 -8.50 14.13
C LEU A 243 34.04 -8.28 13.12
N LYS A 244 35.28 -8.16 13.60
CA LYS A 244 36.44 -8.00 12.74
C LYS A 244 36.73 -9.25 11.91
N ARG A 245 36.18 -10.40 12.33
CA ARG A 245 36.32 -11.71 11.66
C ARG A 245 35.14 -12.05 10.76
N LYS A 246 34.22 -11.10 10.52
CA LYS A 246 33.05 -11.31 9.66
C LYS A 246 33.29 -10.76 8.27
N LEU A 247 32.87 -11.53 7.26
CA LEU A 247 32.80 -11.11 5.88
C LEU A 247 31.33 -11.13 5.44
N PHE A 248 30.74 -9.95 5.27
CA PHE A 248 29.38 -9.75 4.78
C PHE A 248 29.39 -9.78 3.26
N THR A 249 28.60 -10.66 2.65
CA THR A 249 28.60 -10.85 1.20
C THR A 249 27.18 -10.87 0.68
N ASP A 250 27.01 -10.45 -0.57
CA ASP A 250 25.73 -10.49 -1.26
C ASP A 250 25.91 -10.30 -2.78
N GLU A 251 24.82 -10.51 -3.53
CA GLU A 251 24.74 -10.21 -4.94
C GLU A 251 23.98 -8.91 -5.26
N LYS A 252 24.59 -8.02 -6.04
CA LYS A 252 23.95 -6.77 -6.47
C LYS A 252 23.80 -6.67 -7.97
N LYS A 253 22.61 -6.29 -8.40
CA LYS A 253 22.36 -5.79 -9.76
C LYS A 253 22.48 -4.26 -9.77
N PHE A 254 23.44 -3.75 -10.51
CA PHE A 254 23.61 -2.34 -10.82
C PHE A 254 22.84 -2.00 -12.09
N GLY A 255 22.14 -0.87 -12.06
CA GLY A 255 21.38 -0.36 -13.21
C GLY A 255 21.26 1.15 -13.18
N LEU A 256 21.47 1.79 -14.33
CA LEU A 256 21.37 3.24 -14.50
C LEU A 256 19.97 3.79 -14.20
N TYR A 257 18.94 2.95 -14.36
CA TYR A 257 17.54 3.32 -14.26
C TYR A 257 16.80 2.51 -13.20
N ASP A 258 17.46 2.20 -12.08
CA ASP A 258 16.75 1.59 -10.95
C ASP A 258 15.90 2.65 -10.22
N SER A 259 14.62 2.70 -10.62
CA SER A 259 13.60 3.57 -10.02
C SER A 259 13.41 3.41 -8.51
N ARG A 260 14.02 2.39 -7.87
CA ARG A 260 13.94 2.16 -6.43
C ARG A 260 14.99 2.92 -5.61
N HIS A 261 16.09 3.35 -6.23
CA HIS A 261 17.22 3.97 -5.51
C HIS A 261 17.65 5.33 -6.06
N GLY A 262 17.12 5.76 -7.20
CA GLY A 262 17.26 7.14 -7.64
C GLY A 262 16.43 8.07 -6.76
N SER A 263 17.09 8.96 -6.00
CA SER A 263 16.39 10.09 -5.38
C SER A 263 15.63 10.86 -6.46
N TRP A 264 14.43 11.34 -6.14
CA TRP A 264 13.61 12.12 -7.09
C TRP A 264 14.40 13.32 -7.65
N ASN A 265 15.34 13.87 -6.88
CA ASN A 265 16.19 15.00 -7.27
C ASN A 265 17.21 14.64 -8.37
N THR A 266 17.88 13.49 -8.28
CA THR A 266 18.81 13.03 -9.34
C THR A 266 18.06 12.79 -10.65
N MET A 267 16.82 12.32 -10.57
CA MET A 267 15.96 12.12 -11.73
C MET A 267 15.37 13.43 -12.29
N ILE A 268 15.19 14.46 -11.45
CA ILE A 268 14.75 15.81 -11.86
C ILE A 268 15.90 16.57 -12.53
N GLU A 269 17.11 16.57 -11.97
CA GLU A 269 18.27 17.25 -12.57
C GLU A 269 18.57 16.68 -13.95
N TRP A 270 18.50 15.36 -14.11
CA TRP A 270 18.64 14.72 -15.42
C TRP A 270 17.51 15.03 -16.40
N LYS A 271 16.28 15.20 -15.91
CA LYS A 271 15.12 15.62 -16.72
C LYS A 271 15.22 17.08 -17.17
N LYS A 272 15.95 17.94 -16.45
CA LYS A 272 16.18 19.33 -16.85
C LYS A 272 17.11 19.39 -18.07
N ASP A 273 18.04 18.45 -18.20
CA ASP A 273 19.07 18.48 -19.25
C ASP A 273 18.79 17.59 -20.47
N ASN A 274 17.83 16.66 -20.44
CA ASN A 274 17.55 15.79 -21.59
C ASN A 274 16.05 15.51 -21.85
N ARG A 275 15.69 15.65 -23.15
CA ARG A 275 14.36 15.34 -23.73
C ARG A 275 13.92 13.93 -23.34
N ALA A 276 12.63 13.81 -22.98
CA ALA A 276 11.85 12.59 -22.76
C ALA A 276 12.66 11.28 -22.52
N LEU A 277 12.74 10.84 -21.27
CA LEU A 277 13.25 9.50 -20.94
C LEU A 277 12.45 8.43 -21.72
N PRO A 278 13.10 7.56 -22.50
CA PRO A 278 12.42 6.45 -23.16
C PRO A 278 11.71 5.60 -22.10
N HIS A 279 10.40 5.50 -22.22
CA HIS A 279 9.53 4.74 -21.31
C HIS A 279 10.10 3.35 -21.02
N THR A 280 10.11 2.95 -19.74
CA THR A 280 10.11 1.60 -19.11
C THR A 280 10.78 0.37 -19.78
N LYS A 281 10.85 0.24 -21.11
CA LYS A 281 11.71 -0.71 -21.84
C LYS A 281 13.20 -0.36 -21.75
N ALA A 282 13.56 0.90 -21.46
CA ALA A 282 14.94 1.29 -21.14
C ALA A 282 15.45 0.74 -19.78
N ARG A 283 14.58 0.11 -18.96
CA ARG A 283 14.94 -0.51 -17.68
C ARG A 283 16.02 -1.60 -17.80
N GLY A 284 16.33 -2.07 -19.01
CA GLY A 284 17.34 -3.10 -19.28
C GLY A 284 18.72 -2.59 -19.72
N LEU A 285 18.89 -1.28 -19.99
CA LEU A 285 20.17 -0.77 -20.50
C LEU A 285 21.27 -0.89 -19.43
N TYR A 286 22.32 -1.62 -19.80
CA TYR A 286 23.55 -1.85 -19.04
C TYR A 286 23.36 -2.45 -17.65
N ARG A 287 22.45 -3.42 -17.47
CA ARG A 287 22.41 -4.16 -16.20
C ARG A 287 23.69 -4.98 -16.02
N ALA A 288 24.36 -4.77 -14.90
CA ALA A 288 25.52 -5.53 -14.50
C ALA A 288 25.21 -6.21 -13.16
N PHE A 289 25.43 -7.52 -13.08
CA PHE A 289 25.12 -8.31 -11.88
C PHE A 289 26.42 -8.88 -11.35
N CYS A 290 26.71 -8.67 -10.07
CA CYS A 290 27.95 -9.12 -9.45
C CYS A 290 27.73 -9.63 -8.04
N TRP A 291 28.70 -10.40 -7.57
CA TRP A 291 28.89 -10.78 -6.17
C TRP A 291 30.08 -10.01 -5.58
N ALA A 292 30.02 -9.64 -4.30
CA ALA A 292 31.19 -9.24 -3.52
C ALA A 292 30.99 -9.43 -2.01
N GLY A 293 32.05 -9.15 -1.26
CA GLY A 293 32.06 -9.10 0.19
C GLY A 293 32.79 -7.89 0.77
N VAL A 294 32.34 -7.45 1.94
CA VAL A 294 32.97 -6.44 2.79
C VAL A 294 33.06 -6.93 4.24
N GLY A 295 34.09 -6.49 4.95
CA GLY A 295 34.27 -6.73 6.37
C GLY A 295 35.23 -5.70 6.94
N TYR A 296 35.60 -5.85 8.22
CA TYR A 296 36.52 -4.91 8.86
C TYR A 296 37.89 -4.99 8.19
N ASN A 297 38.34 -3.90 7.54
CA ASN A 297 39.54 -3.87 6.69
C ASN A 297 39.55 -4.96 5.59
N MET A 298 38.38 -5.45 5.17
CA MET A 298 38.26 -6.50 4.16
C MET A 298 37.33 -6.04 3.04
N LYS A 299 37.77 -6.22 1.79
CA LYS A 299 36.96 -5.98 0.60
C LYS A 299 37.39 -6.95 -0.50
N THR A 300 36.44 -7.66 -1.10
CA THR A 300 36.70 -8.55 -2.24
C THR A 300 36.70 -7.77 -3.55
N ASN A 301 37.20 -8.41 -4.60
CA ASN A 301 36.92 -7.94 -5.97
C ASN A 301 35.44 -8.16 -6.32
N LEU A 302 34.93 -7.41 -7.31
CA LEU A 302 33.62 -7.65 -7.89
C LEU A 302 33.69 -8.84 -8.84
N MET A 303 32.84 -9.83 -8.62
CA MET A 303 32.76 -11.01 -9.47
C MET A 303 31.51 -10.91 -10.35
N TRP A 304 31.71 -10.56 -11.62
CA TRP A 304 30.62 -10.32 -12.56
C TRP A 304 30.01 -11.60 -13.11
N LEU A 305 28.69 -11.54 -13.29
CA LEU A 305 27.92 -12.51 -14.05
C LEU A 305 27.64 -11.99 -15.46
N ASP A 306 27.62 -12.92 -16.41
CA ASP A 306 27.29 -12.62 -17.79
C ASP A 306 25.83 -12.21 -17.94
N GLN A 307 25.52 -11.50 -19.03
CA GLN A 307 24.17 -11.01 -19.24
C GLN A 307 23.19 -12.18 -19.43
N GLY A 308 22.22 -12.28 -18.52
CA GLY A 308 21.24 -13.37 -18.51
C GLY A 308 21.71 -14.62 -17.76
N GLU A 309 22.96 -14.63 -17.28
CA GLU A 309 23.44 -15.68 -16.40
C GLU A 309 22.74 -15.59 -15.03
N THR A 310 22.38 -16.76 -14.50
CA THR A 310 21.86 -16.91 -13.14
C THR A 310 22.94 -17.53 -12.27
N LEU A 311 23.10 -17.03 -11.05
CA LEU A 311 24.07 -17.56 -10.10
C LEU A 311 23.62 -18.92 -9.57
N LYS A 312 24.02 -19.99 -10.27
CA LYS A 312 23.83 -21.38 -9.83
C LYS A 312 24.97 -21.82 -8.91
N LYS A 313 24.78 -22.97 -8.25
CA LYS A 313 25.77 -23.60 -7.34
C LYS A 313 27.19 -23.63 -7.92
N ASP A 314 27.40 -24.21 -9.10
CA ASP A 314 28.76 -24.36 -9.66
C ASP A 314 29.40 -23.01 -9.98
N ARG A 315 28.60 -22.06 -10.48
CA ARG A 315 29.07 -20.70 -10.74
C ARG A 315 29.45 -19.99 -9.44
N TYR A 316 28.70 -20.21 -8.37
CA TYR A 316 28.98 -19.64 -7.07
C TYR A 316 30.28 -20.19 -6.47
N ILE A 317 30.57 -21.49 -6.60
CA ILE A 317 31.87 -22.06 -6.22
C ILE A 317 33.02 -21.38 -6.98
N LYS A 318 32.87 -21.22 -8.30
CA LYS A 318 33.85 -20.53 -9.13
C LYS A 318 34.08 -19.08 -8.68
N ILE A 319 33.01 -18.35 -8.34
CA ILE A 319 33.10 -16.99 -7.77
C ILE A 319 33.91 -16.98 -6.47
N LEU A 320 33.72 -17.96 -5.59
CA LEU A 320 34.48 -18.04 -4.35
C LEU A 320 35.95 -18.38 -4.60
N GLU A 321 36.24 -19.31 -5.50
CA GLU A 321 37.61 -19.72 -5.85
C GLU A 321 38.40 -18.61 -6.55
N GLU A 322 37.74 -17.81 -7.40
CA GLU A 322 38.39 -16.74 -8.17
C GLU A 322 38.39 -15.39 -7.42
N GLY A 323 37.34 -15.11 -6.64
CA GLY A 323 37.11 -13.80 -6.03
C GLY A 323 37.43 -13.70 -4.54
N LEU A 324 37.17 -14.77 -3.77
CA LEU A 324 37.36 -14.78 -2.32
C LEU A 324 38.69 -15.43 -1.93
N VAL A 325 38.94 -16.66 -2.38
CA VAL A 325 40.11 -17.46 -1.96
C VAL A 325 41.44 -16.73 -2.16
N PRO A 326 41.70 -16.04 -3.29
CA PRO A 326 42.97 -15.33 -3.49
C PRO A 326 43.17 -14.13 -2.54
N ARG A 327 42.10 -13.61 -1.95
CA ARG A 327 42.11 -12.47 -1.01
C ARG A 327 42.29 -12.90 0.44
N LEU A 328 42.12 -14.19 0.75
CA LEU A 328 42.16 -14.69 2.13
C LEU A 328 43.46 -14.39 2.87
N PRO A 329 44.67 -14.47 2.26
CA PRO A 329 45.90 -14.08 2.97
C PRO A 329 45.85 -12.66 3.51
N GLU A 330 45.47 -11.69 2.67
CA GLU A 330 45.31 -10.28 3.10
C GLU A 330 44.26 -10.12 4.20
N PHE A 331 43.16 -10.88 4.13
CA PHE A 331 42.12 -10.83 5.15
C PHE A 331 42.60 -11.40 6.49
N TYR A 332 43.37 -12.48 6.47
CA TYR A 332 43.97 -13.02 7.70
C TYR A 332 44.98 -12.06 8.33
N ASP A 333 45.78 -11.38 7.51
CA ASP A 333 46.74 -10.37 7.98
C ASP A 333 46.00 -9.18 8.61
N ALA A 334 44.98 -8.64 7.93
CA ALA A 334 44.15 -7.55 8.45
C ALA A 334 43.45 -7.90 9.78
N ILE A 335 43.00 -9.16 9.93
CA ILE A 335 42.42 -9.64 11.19
C ILE A 335 43.49 -9.80 12.27
N SER A 336 44.64 -10.38 11.92
CA SER A 336 45.76 -10.58 12.85
C SER A 336 46.20 -9.26 13.46
N ASP A 337 46.39 -8.25 12.62
CA ASP A 337 46.78 -6.89 13.01
C ASP A 337 45.71 -6.23 13.88
N SER A 338 44.43 -6.34 13.49
CA SER A 338 43.34 -5.66 14.17
C SER A 338 42.89 -6.33 15.48
N CYS A 339 43.23 -7.60 15.69
CA CYS A 339 42.83 -8.39 16.85
C CYS A 339 44.00 -8.76 17.78
N ASP A 340 45.24 -8.34 17.48
CA ASP A 340 46.47 -8.76 18.18
C ASP A 340 46.59 -10.29 18.30
N VAL A 341 46.19 -11.00 17.25
CA VAL A 341 46.24 -12.47 17.22
C VAL A 341 47.52 -12.90 16.53
N ARG A 342 48.54 -13.26 17.32
CA ARG A 342 49.85 -13.72 16.80
C ARG A 342 49.79 -15.02 16.01
N ASN A 343 48.78 -15.85 16.22
CA ASN A 343 48.61 -17.13 15.53
C ASN A 343 47.48 -17.07 14.50
N THR A 344 47.81 -16.66 13.28
CA THR A 344 46.85 -16.60 12.15
C THR A 344 46.21 -17.94 11.85
N ARG A 345 46.84 -19.07 12.20
CA ARG A 345 46.29 -20.42 11.96
C ARG A 345 45.03 -20.71 12.78
N ALA A 346 44.78 -19.95 13.86
CA ALA A 346 43.60 -20.08 14.70
C ALA A 346 42.43 -19.18 14.25
N ILE A 347 42.64 -18.34 13.23
CA ILE A 347 41.60 -17.44 12.72
C ILE A 347 40.67 -18.20 11.80
N THR A 348 39.37 -18.11 12.09
CA THR A 348 38.29 -18.52 11.20
C THR A 348 37.53 -17.27 10.78
N ILE A 349 37.33 -17.06 9.48
CA ILE A 349 36.49 -15.98 8.96
C ILE A 349 35.06 -16.52 8.82
N GLU A 350 34.10 -15.82 9.41
CA GLU A 350 32.69 -16.15 9.28
C GLU A 350 32.05 -15.36 8.14
N VAL A 351 31.61 -16.07 7.11
CA VAL A 351 30.98 -15.50 5.92
C VAL A 351 29.48 -15.38 6.17
N ILE A 352 28.98 -14.13 6.18
CA ILE A 352 27.57 -13.76 6.34
C ILE A 352 26.95 -13.63 4.95
N GLN A 353 25.94 -14.46 4.67
CA GLN A 353 25.26 -14.55 3.37
C GLN A 353 23.79 -14.88 3.60
N ASP A 354 22.96 -14.68 2.58
CA ASP A 354 21.57 -15.13 2.63
C ASP A 354 21.44 -16.67 2.64
N ASN A 355 20.21 -17.17 2.80
CA ASN A 355 19.93 -18.60 2.86
C ASN A 355 19.61 -19.24 1.49
N ASP A 356 20.14 -18.71 0.38
CA ASP A 356 20.04 -19.38 -0.91
C ASP A 356 20.67 -20.80 -0.85
N PRO A 357 20.01 -21.85 -1.37
CA PRO A 357 20.57 -23.21 -1.46
C PRO A 357 22.01 -23.30 -1.99
N LYS A 358 22.43 -22.36 -2.84
CA LYS A 358 23.80 -22.29 -3.34
C LYS A 358 24.85 -22.00 -2.24
N HIS A 359 24.46 -21.47 -1.08
CA HIS A 359 25.38 -21.06 0.00
C HIS A 359 25.68 -22.16 1.04
N TRP A 360 24.88 -23.23 1.12
CA TRP A 360 25.01 -24.25 2.17
C TRP A 360 25.10 -25.69 1.64
N ASN A 361 25.39 -25.87 0.35
CA ASN A 361 25.59 -27.20 -0.22
C ASN A 361 26.97 -27.79 0.14
N ASP A 362 27.15 -29.10 -0.10
CA ASP A 362 28.37 -29.83 0.27
C ASP A 362 29.66 -29.29 -0.36
N GLN A 363 29.61 -28.78 -1.60
CA GLN A 363 30.78 -28.21 -2.26
C GLN A 363 31.19 -26.89 -1.60
N THR A 364 30.23 -26.01 -1.28
CA THR A 364 30.50 -24.76 -0.57
C THR A 364 31.05 -25.06 0.82
N ALA A 365 30.45 -26.02 1.53
CA ALA A 365 30.92 -26.45 2.84
C ALA A 365 32.34 -27.06 2.80
N ALA A 366 32.66 -27.86 1.78
CA ALA A 366 33.98 -28.42 1.59
C ALA A 366 35.02 -27.33 1.29
N LEU A 367 34.70 -26.37 0.43
CA LEU A 367 35.56 -25.22 0.13
C LEU A 367 35.80 -24.38 1.40
N PHE A 368 34.75 -24.12 2.18
CA PHE A 368 34.87 -23.35 3.42
C PHE A 368 35.75 -24.06 4.44
N ARG A 369 35.58 -25.38 4.65
CA ARG A 369 36.47 -26.17 5.51
C ARG A 369 37.93 -26.14 5.04
N LYS A 370 38.16 -26.31 3.72
CA LYS A 370 39.50 -26.27 3.11
C LYS A 370 40.22 -24.95 3.40
N HIS A 371 39.48 -23.85 3.41
CA HIS A 371 40.02 -22.50 3.55
C HIS A 371 39.76 -21.87 4.92
N LYS A 372 39.40 -22.64 5.96
CA LYS A 372 39.13 -22.13 7.33
C LYS A 372 38.11 -20.98 7.35
N LEU A 373 37.05 -21.14 6.57
CA LEU A 373 35.87 -20.29 6.58
C LEU A 373 34.74 -21.01 7.30
N ALA A 374 33.87 -20.24 7.95
CA ALA A 374 32.62 -20.73 8.51
C ALA A 374 31.44 -20.04 7.81
N SER A 375 30.41 -20.80 7.44
CA SER A 375 29.18 -20.25 6.87
C SER A 375 28.16 -20.02 7.96
N VAL A 376 27.57 -18.83 7.99
CA VAL A 376 26.41 -18.52 8.84
C VAL A 376 25.09 -18.83 8.14
N ALA A 377 25.10 -19.07 6.82
CA ALA A 377 23.93 -19.51 6.08
C ALA A 377 23.50 -20.93 6.52
N SER A 378 22.20 -21.22 6.42
CA SER A 378 21.67 -22.55 6.73
C SER A 378 20.60 -23.02 5.76
N LYS A 379 20.34 -24.33 5.82
CA LYS A 379 19.17 -24.95 5.20
C LYS A 379 17.91 -24.20 5.66
N ARG A 380 17.17 -23.70 4.67
CA ARG A 380 15.97 -22.88 4.84
C ARG A 380 14.92 -23.56 5.72
N CYS A 381 14.12 -22.74 6.40
CA CYS A 381 12.70 -23.05 6.49
C CYS A 381 11.97 -22.43 5.31
N ASP A 382 10.85 -23.02 4.92
CA ASP A 382 9.98 -22.44 3.91
C ASP A 382 9.36 -21.10 4.37
N ALA A 383 8.57 -20.46 3.50
CA ALA A 383 7.97 -19.14 3.76
C ALA A 383 6.97 -19.18 4.93
N GLU A 384 6.50 -20.38 5.27
CA GLU A 384 5.57 -20.71 6.33
C GLU A 384 6.30 -21.06 7.65
N GLY A 385 7.63 -21.20 7.63
CA GLY A 385 8.45 -21.51 8.79
C GLY A 385 8.63 -23.00 9.09
N ASN A 386 8.30 -23.88 8.14
CA ASN A 386 8.54 -25.31 8.28
C ASN A 386 9.99 -25.65 7.88
N PHE A 387 10.65 -26.40 8.76
CA PHE A 387 11.82 -27.17 8.34
C PHE A 387 11.37 -28.41 7.57
N PRO A 388 12.17 -28.90 6.59
CA PRO A 388 12.00 -30.27 6.10
C PRO A 388 12.15 -31.32 7.22
N ASP A 389 12.80 -30.94 8.34
CA ASP A 389 12.90 -31.75 9.56
C ASP A 389 12.07 -31.11 10.69
N LYS A 390 10.79 -31.51 10.75
CA LYS A 390 9.83 -31.43 11.90
C LYS A 390 10.11 -30.33 12.95
N ALA A 391 9.49 -29.15 12.81
CA ALA A 391 9.28 -28.24 13.93
C ALA A 391 7.76 -28.04 14.19
N PRO A 392 7.29 -28.16 15.45
CA PRO A 392 5.88 -28.32 15.78
C PRO A 392 5.16 -26.98 15.98
N GLY A 393 4.24 -26.62 15.08
CA GLY A 393 3.14 -25.69 15.33
C GLY A 393 3.47 -24.26 15.83
N PRO A 394 2.44 -23.46 16.16
CA PRO A 394 2.59 -22.05 16.53
C PRO A 394 3.32 -21.80 17.86
N GLY A 395 3.53 -22.85 18.67
CA GLY A 395 4.14 -22.78 20.02
C GLY A 395 5.45 -23.55 20.16
N GLY A 396 6.05 -24.03 19.06
CA GLY A 396 7.32 -24.76 19.11
C GLY A 396 8.47 -23.85 19.53
N HIS A 397 9.15 -24.20 20.62
CA HIS A 397 10.45 -23.61 20.95
C HIS A 397 11.46 -23.99 19.86
N MET A 398 12.15 -22.99 19.32
CA MET A 398 13.30 -23.24 18.45
C MET A 398 14.42 -23.86 19.28
N GLN A 399 14.97 -24.98 18.80
CA GLN A 399 16.19 -25.52 19.40
C GLN A 399 17.32 -24.51 19.20
N THR A 400 17.98 -24.15 20.30
CA THR A 400 19.23 -23.39 20.27
C THR A 400 20.28 -24.20 19.50
N GLN A 401 20.87 -23.60 18.47
CA GLN A 401 21.99 -24.19 17.75
C GLN A 401 23.30 -23.60 18.24
N ASP A 402 24.38 -24.38 18.22
CA ASP A 402 25.72 -23.89 18.63
C ASP A 402 26.17 -22.67 17.80
N THR A 403 25.70 -22.59 16.56
CA THR A 403 25.94 -21.46 15.66
C THR A 403 24.62 -20.84 15.21
N PRO A 404 24.36 -19.55 15.52
CA PRO A 404 23.15 -18.87 15.06
C PRO A 404 23.16 -18.89 13.54
N LYS A 405 22.01 -19.19 12.94
CA LYS A 405 21.85 -19.23 11.49
C LYS A 405 21.22 -17.95 10.98
N PHE A 406 21.71 -17.45 9.85
CA PHE A 406 21.24 -16.17 9.32
C PHE A 406 19.72 -16.20 9.08
N PRO A 407 18.95 -15.19 9.48
CA PRO A 407 17.49 -15.21 9.33
C PRO A 407 17.06 -14.88 7.90
N CYS A 408 15.95 -15.48 7.45
CA CYS A 408 15.36 -15.18 6.15
C CYS A 408 14.88 -13.71 6.08
N TYR A 409 14.81 -13.15 4.86
CA TYR A 409 14.28 -11.80 4.60
C TYR A 409 14.91 -10.69 5.47
N SER A 410 16.22 -10.78 5.70
CA SER A 410 16.93 -9.93 6.65
C SER A 410 18.12 -9.16 6.06
N PRO A 411 17.95 -8.41 4.95
CA PRO A 411 19.05 -7.64 4.37
C PRO A 411 19.52 -6.51 5.28
N ASP A 412 18.65 -6.01 6.17
CA ASP A 412 19.00 -5.01 7.17
C ASP A 412 20.02 -5.51 8.19
N ILE A 413 19.98 -6.79 8.55
CA ILE A 413 21.00 -7.46 9.38
C ILE A 413 22.29 -7.69 8.59
N ASN A 414 22.21 -7.83 7.26
CA ASN A 414 23.36 -7.81 6.33
C ASN A 414 23.78 -6.37 5.97
N SER A 415 23.56 -5.40 6.88
CA SER A 415 23.70 -3.97 6.59
C SER A 415 25.06 -3.54 6.05
N PRO A 416 26.23 -4.11 6.44
CA PRO A 416 27.50 -3.61 5.93
C PRO A 416 27.63 -3.71 4.40
N ILE A 417 27.23 -4.85 3.82
CA ILE A 417 27.29 -5.03 2.37
C ILE A 417 26.16 -4.26 1.67
N GLU A 418 24.95 -4.25 2.23
CA GLU A 418 23.81 -3.52 1.65
C GLU A 418 24.02 -1.99 1.64
N CYS A 419 24.59 -1.43 2.72
CA CYS A 419 24.96 -0.01 2.76
C CYS A 419 26.09 0.30 1.79
N SER A 420 27.08 -0.60 1.66
CA SER A 420 28.17 -0.45 0.68
C SER A 420 27.63 -0.47 -0.76
N TRP A 421 26.64 -1.32 -1.06
CA TRP A 421 25.95 -1.31 -2.35
C TRP A 421 25.21 -0.03 -2.64
N ARG A 422 24.48 0.52 -1.67
CA ARG A 422 23.76 1.79 -1.82
C ARG A 422 24.73 2.93 -2.10
N GLU A 423 25.83 3.01 -1.36
CA GLU A 423 26.84 4.05 -1.57
C GLU A 423 27.53 3.91 -2.92
N CYS A 424 27.97 2.71 -3.29
CA CYS A 424 28.57 2.46 -4.60
C CYS A 424 27.60 2.85 -5.73
N GLN A 425 26.34 2.42 -5.65
CA GLN A 425 25.31 2.77 -6.63
C GLN A 425 25.07 4.28 -6.70
N ARG A 426 25.10 5.00 -5.56
CA ARG A 426 24.96 6.45 -5.50
C ARG A 426 26.11 7.14 -6.24
N ARG A 427 27.36 6.72 -6.02
CA ARG A 427 28.55 7.27 -6.72
C ARG A 427 28.50 6.96 -8.22
N VAL A 428 28.12 5.75 -8.62
CA VAL A 428 27.93 5.36 -10.02
C VAL A 428 26.85 6.21 -10.70
N LEU A 429 25.73 6.49 -10.03
CA LEU A 429 24.66 7.34 -10.58
C LEU A 429 25.10 8.80 -10.74
N ALA A 430 25.96 9.32 -9.87
CA ALA A 430 26.55 10.65 -10.06
C ALA A 430 27.40 10.74 -11.33
N ARG A 431 27.93 9.61 -11.80
CA ARG A 431 28.69 9.45 -13.06
C ARG A 431 27.85 8.88 -14.21
N ALA A 432 26.53 8.83 -14.08
CA ALA A 432 25.64 8.25 -15.12
C ALA A 432 25.82 8.91 -16.49
N GLY A 433 26.18 10.21 -16.51
CA GLY A 433 26.47 10.96 -17.73
C GLY A 433 27.69 10.45 -18.50
N GLU A 434 28.61 9.73 -17.87
CA GLU A 434 29.78 9.14 -18.52
C GLU A 434 29.45 7.82 -19.24
N ILE A 435 28.45 7.08 -18.77
CA ILE A 435 28.21 5.70 -19.18
C ILE A 435 27.55 5.62 -20.57
N ARG A 436 28.24 4.97 -21.51
CA ARG A 436 27.81 4.75 -22.91
C ARG A 436 27.75 3.28 -23.31
N SER A 437 28.23 2.37 -22.48
CA SER A 437 28.22 0.92 -22.73
C SER A 437 28.13 0.12 -21.42
N ARG A 438 27.87 -1.20 -21.53
CA ARG A 438 27.87 -2.11 -20.37
C ARG A 438 29.26 -2.20 -19.75
N ASP A 439 30.29 -2.29 -20.57
CA ASP A 439 31.67 -2.42 -20.11
C ASP A 439 32.14 -1.16 -19.40
N GLN A 440 31.72 0.02 -19.90
CA GLN A 440 31.99 1.27 -19.21
C GLN A 440 31.23 1.36 -17.88
N HIS A 441 29.99 0.87 -17.83
CA HIS A 441 29.25 0.79 -16.57
C HIS A 441 29.96 -0.12 -15.57
N ILE A 442 30.40 -1.31 -15.99
CA ILE A 442 31.17 -2.25 -15.16
C ILE A 442 32.45 -1.58 -14.64
N LYS A 443 33.23 -0.95 -15.52
CA LYS A 443 34.46 -0.26 -15.15
C LYS A 443 34.23 0.84 -14.12
N ILE A 444 33.18 1.65 -14.29
CA ILE A 444 32.82 2.69 -13.33
C ILE A 444 32.39 2.07 -11.99
N VAL A 445 31.63 0.99 -11.99
CA VAL A 445 31.26 0.30 -10.74
C VAL A 445 32.50 -0.27 -10.04
N GLU A 446 33.46 -0.82 -10.77
CA GLU A 446 34.74 -1.30 -10.21
C GLU A 446 35.59 -0.18 -9.62
N GLU A 447 35.68 0.96 -10.32
CA GLU A 447 36.35 2.16 -9.83
C GLU A 447 35.71 2.65 -8.52
N GLU A 448 34.39 2.82 -8.49
CA GLU A 448 33.68 3.31 -7.31
C GLU A 448 33.73 2.30 -6.16
N TRP A 449 33.65 0.99 -6.44
CA TRP A 449 33.83 -0.04 -5.43
C TRP A 449 35.22 -0.01 -4.81
N LYS A 450 36.27 0.13 -5.63
CA LYS A 450 37.65 0.28 -5.16
C LYS A 450 37.80 1.54 -4.29
N ASN A 451 37.14 2.63 -4.66
CA ASN A 451 37.17 3.91 -3.96
C ASN A 451 36.34 3.95 -2.67
N LEU A 452 35.56 2.91 -2.35
CA LEU A 452 34.92 2.83 -1.02
C LEU A 452 35.99 2.70 0.07
N GLU A 453 36.05 3.69 0.94
CA GLU A 453 37.02 3.78 2.02
C GLU A 453 36.62 2.87 3.20
N PHE A 454 37.63 2.30 3.87
CA PHE A 454 37.41 1.53 5.10
C PHE A 454 37.06 2.45 6.28
N GLU A 455 37.76 3.58 6.38
CA GLU A 455 37.56 4.57 7.43
C GLU A 455 36.54 5.64 7.06
N ARG A 456 36.08 6.36 8.09
CA ARG A 456 35.14 7.48 7.91
C ARG A 456 35.81 8.65 7.18
N SER A 457 35.07 9.25 6.26
CA SER A 457 35.38 10.52 5.60
C SER A 457 34.21 11.51 5.74
N ASP A 458 34.38 12.73 5.22
CA ASP A 458 33.32 13.75 5.25
C ASP A 458 32.05 13.33 4.50
N LYS A 459 32.18 12.43 3.52
CA LYS A 459 31.10 12.03 2.60
C LYS A 459 30.64 10.59 2.80
N TRP A 460 31.40 9.77 3.53
CA TRP A 460 31.15 8.34 3.68
C TRP A 460 31.50 7.88 5.09
N CYS A 461 30.64 7.05 5.69
CA CYS A 461 30.84 6.62 7.07
C CYS A 461 31.98 5.61 7.26
N GLY A 462 32.47 4.97 6.19
CA GLY A 462 33.50 3.93 6.25
C GLY A 462 32.90 2.52 6.39
N ILE A 463 33.49 1.53 5.70
CA ILE A 463 33.11 0.11 5.84
C ILE A 463 33.28 -0.37 7.29
N ASN A 464 34.38 0.02 7.95
CA ASN A 464 34.65 -0.38 9.33
C ASN A 464 33.57 0.10 10.28
N HIS A 465 33.11 1.34 10.10
CA HIS A 465 32.01 1.89 10.91
C HIS A 465 30.71 1.11 10.70
N LEU A 466 30.38 0.74 9.45
CA LEU A 466 29.20 -0.08 9.18
C LEU A 466 29.25 -1.44 9.87
N VAL A 467 30.39 -2.13 9.78
CA VAL A 467 30.61 -3.41 10.46
C VAL A 467 30.44 -3.24 11.98
N MET A 468 31.04 -2.20 12.56
CA MET A 468 30.98 -1.96 14.01
C MET A 468 29.60 -1.50 14.51
N ARG A 469 28.70 -1.06 13.62
CA ARG A 469 27.29 -0.74 13.96
C ARG A 469 26.34 -1.93 13.93
N THR A 470 26.81 -3.12 13.55
CA THR A 470 26.01 -4.36 13.59
C THR A 470 25.29 -4.55 14.93
N PRO A 471 25.91 -4.34 16.12
CA PRO A 471 25.22 -4.52 17.40
C PRO A 471 24.01 -3.61 17.59
N ASP A 472 24.05 -2.38 17.08
CA ASP A 472 22.93 -1.44 17.17
C ASP A 472 21.76 -1.92 16.30
N CYS A 473 22.06 -2.43 15.10
CA CYS A 473 21.05 -3.05 14.25
C CYS A 473 20.40 -4.26 14.95
N LEU A 474 21.18 -5.13 15.62
CA LEU A 474 20.64 -6.28 16.33
C LEU A 474 19.76 -5.88 17.53
N LYS A 475 20.16 -4.84 18.28
CA LYS A 475 19.33 -4.29 19.35
C LYS A 475 18.00 -3.78 18.80
N GLU A 476 18.03 -3.04 17.69
CA GLU A 476 16.82 -2.53 17.07
C GLU A 476 15.89 -3.66 16.59
N VAL A 477 16.45 -4.76 16.04
CA VAL A 477 15.66 -5.97 15.71
C VAL A 477 14.94 -6.50 16.94
N ILE A 478 15.60 -6.55 18.10
CA ILE A 478 15.00 -7.05 19.35
C ILE A 478 13.93 -6.08 19.86
N GLU A 479 14.22 -4.77 19.88
CA GLU A 479 13.29 -3.72 20.32
C GLU A 479 12.04 -3.64 19.44
N GLN A 480 12.15 -4.01 18.18
CA GLN A 480 11.04 -4.06 17.22
C GLN A 480 10.45 -5.46 17.08
N ASP A 481 10.62 -6.35 18.06
CA ASP A 481 10.05 -7.71 18.06
C ASP A 481 10.32 -8.50 16.77
N GLY A 482 11.46 -8.25 16.13
CA GLY A 482 11.89 -8.92 14.90
C GLY A 482 11.45 -8.28 13.60
N PHE A 483 10.76 -7.13 13.63
CA PHE A 483 10.36 -6.39 12.43
C PHE A 483 11.54 -5.63 11.76
N ASP A 484 11.27 -4.93 10.66
CA ASP A 484 12.29 -4.26 9.85
C ASP A 484 12.90 -3.05 10.55
N THR A 485 14.22 -3.02 10.67
CA THR A 485 14.93 -1.90 11.31
C THR A 485 14.94 -0.62 10.45
N SER A 486 15.24 0.51 11.10
CA SER A 486 15.48 1.81 10.48
C SER A 486 16.63 1.81 9.48
N TYR A 487 17.51 0.81 9.54
CA TYR A 487 18.67 0.67 8.65
C TYR A 487 18.31 0.55 7.16
N MET A 488 17.08 0.15 6.85
CA MET A 488 16.54 0.12 5.48
C MET A 488 15.89 1.44 5.03
N LYS A 489 15.68 2.38 5.96
CA LYS A 489 14.98 3.65 5.69
C LYS A 489 15.90 4.75 5.19
N HIS A 490 17.20 4.65 5.47
CA HIS A 490 18.27 5.51 4.92
C HIS A 490 18.76 4.97 3.60
#